data_AF-A0A4D4MTS2-F1
#
_entry.id   AF-A0A4D4MTS2-F1
#
_cell.length_a   1.000
_cell.length_b   1.000
_cell.length_c   1.000
_cell.angle_alpha   90.00
_cell.angle_beta   90.00
_cell.angle_gamma   90.00
#
_symmetry.space_group_name_H-M   'P 1'
#
loop_
_entity.id
_entity.type
_entity.pdbx_description
1 polymer ?
#
loop_
_entity_poly.entity_id
_entity_poly.type
_entity_poly.pdbx_seq_one_letter_code
_entity_poly.pdbx_strand_id
1 'polypeptide(L)'
;MYGRNGEAPVPVVAPRTPADCFEAAIEAARIALTYRTPVFLLSDGYLANGSEPWRIPETDGLPDLRVRFAQGPNHTLDDGTEVFWPYKRDPGTLARPWAIPGTPGLEHRIGGIEKQDGTGNISYDPANHDFMVRTRQAKIDGIDVPDIEVDDPDGASALVLGWGSTYGPITAAVRRLRTAGESIAQAHLRHLNPFPSNLGAVLKGYDKVVIPR
;
A
#
# COMPACT_ATOMS: atom_id res chain seq x y z
N MET A 1 -10.23 4.91 3.04
CA MET A 1 -10.00 3.49 3.39
C MET A 1 -11.26 2.65 3.18
N TYR A 2 -12.43 3.06 3.71
CA TYR A 2 -13.67 2.26 3.72
C TYR A 2 -14.73 2.66 2.67
N GLY A 3 -14.32 3.23 1.54
CA GLY A 3 -15.25 3.78 0.53
C GLY A 3 -15.84 2.77 -0.45
N ARG A 4 -15.54 1.47 -0.30
CA ARG A 4 -15.96 0.41 -1.22
C ARG A 4 -16.97 -0.50 -0.52
N ASN A 5 -17.92 -1.03 -1.29
CA ASN A 5 -18.89 -2.00 -0.80
C ASN A 5 -18.21 -3.36 -0.51
N GLY A 6 -18.66 -4.04 0.55
CA GLY A 6 -18.12 -5.32 1.01
C GLY A 6 -16.72 -5.20 1.64
N GLU A 7 -16.12 -6.36 1.96
CA GLU A 7 -14.78 -6.48 2.54
C GLU A 7 -13.71 -6.39 1.44
N ALA A 8 -13.58 -5.18 0.90
CA ALA A 8 -12.70 -4.85 -0.23
C ALA A 8 -11.60 -3.85 0.17
N PRO A 9 -10.65 -4.25 1.04
CA PRO A 9 -9.58 -3.37 1.50
C PRO A 9 -8.65 -2.97 0.35
N VAL A 10 -8.05 -1.79 0.49
CA VAL A 10 -7.23 -1.16 -0.55
C VAL A 10 -6.01 -0.48 0.05
N PRO A 11 -4.83 -0.59 -0.55
CA PRO A 11 -3.69 0.19 -0.11
C PRO A 11 -3.91 1.66 -0.39
N VAL A 12 -3.36 2.50 0.48
CA VAL A 12 -3.45 3.96 0.37
C VAL A 12 -2.07 4.55 0.63
N VAL A 13 -1.55 5.28 -0.35
CA VAL A 13 -0.27 6.01 -0.30
C VAL A 13 -0.58 7.50 -0.42
N ALA A 14 0.06 8.34 0.39
CA ALA A 14 -0.11 9.79 0.36
C ALA A 14 1.25 10.49 0.22
N PRO A 15 1.43 11.36 -0.79
CA PRO A 15 2.63 12.19 -0.88
C PRO A 15 2.61 13.32 0.15
N ARG A 16 3.79 13.82 0.53
CA ARG A 16 3.97 14.91 1.50
C ARG A 16 4.38 16.24 0.88
N THR A 17 4.96 16.24 -0.31
CA THR A 17 5.41 17.44 -1.04
C THR A 17 5.24 17.27 -2.56
N PRO A 18 5.30 18.34 -3.38
CA PRO A 18 5.20 18.23 -4.83
C PRO A 18 6.23 17.30 -5.48
N ALA A 19 7.50 17.32 -5.07
CA ALA A 19 8.53 16.40 -5.57
C ALA A 19 8.27 14.96 -5.11
N ASP A 20 7.82 14.81 -3.87
CA ASP A 20 7.52 13.52 -3.25
C ASP A 20 6.33 12.79 -3.91
N CYS A 21 5.49 13.50 -4.67
CA CYS A 21 4.47 12.93 -5.55
C CYS A 21 5.05 11.94 -6.57
N PHE A 22 6.25 12.18 -7.10
CA PHE A 22 6.90 11.28 -8.04
C PHE A 22 7.17 9.92 -7.39
N GLU A 23 7.85 9.92 -6.25
CA GLU A 23 8.15 8.70 -5.49
C GLU A 23 6.88 8.02 -4.98
N ALA A 24 5.85 8.79 -4.59
CA ALA A 24 4.57 8.22 -4.16
C ALA A 24 3.87 7.45 -5.30
N ALA A 25 3.97 7.95 -6.53
CA ALA A 25 3.41 7.29 -7.70
C ALA A 25 4.15 6.00 -8.04
N ILE A 26 5.49 6.02 -7.97
CA ILE A 26 6.32 4.81 -8.15
C ILE A 26 5.99 3.76 -7.07
N GLU A 27 5.86 4.18 -5.82
CA GLU A 27 5.49 3.29 -4.72
C GLU A 27 4.09 2.71 -4.88
N ALA A 28 3.11 3.52 -5.28
CA ALA A 28 1.76 3.05 -5.57
C ALA A 28 1.75 2.03 -6.73
N ALA A 29 2.55 2.26 -7.78
CA ALA A 29 2.70 1.33 -8.88
C ALA A 29 3.37 0.01 -8.44
N ARG A 30 4.44 0.07 -7.62
CA ARG A 30 5.10 -1.09 -7.03
C ARG A 30 4.10 -1.95 -6.26
N ILE A 31 3.31 -1.35 -5.37
CA ILE A 31 2.30 -2.06 -4.59
C ILE A 31 1.23 -2.68 -5.51
N ALA A 32 0.71 -1.91 -6.46
CA ALA A 32 -0.35 -2.36 -7.36
C ALA A 32 0.10 -3.57 -8.20
N LEU A 33 1.31 -3.52 -8.74
CA LEU A 33 1.89 -4.58 -9.55
C LEU A 33 2.25 -5.79 -8.69
N THR A 34 2.89 -5.62 -7.54
CA THR A 34 3.32 -6.73 -6.65
C THR A 34 2.13 -7.49 -6.08
N TYR A 35 1.16 -6.78 -5.50
CA TYR A 35 0.04 -7.39 -4.76
C TYR A 35 -1.25 -7.54 -5.59
N ARG A 36 -1.20 -7.18 -6.88
CA ARG A 36 -2.33 -7.28 -7.83
C ARG A 36 -3.62 -6.71 -7.24
N THR A 37 -3.54 -5.46 -6.82
CA THR A 37 -4.62 -4.79 -6.08
C THR A 37 -4.71 -3.31 -6.50
N PRO A 38 -5.91 -2.71 -6.57
CA PRO A 38 -6.01 -1.28 -6.81
C PRO A 38 -5.43 -0.52 -5.61
N VAL A 39 -4.62 0.51 -5.89
CA VAL A 39 -3.99 1.39 -4.89
C VAL A 39 -4.52 2.80 -5.06
N PHE A 40 -4.86 3.46 -3.95
CA PHE A 40 -5.20 4.88 -3.95
C PHE A 40 -3.97 5.72 -3.66
N LEU A 41 -3.61 6.59 -4.61
CA LEU A 41 -2.65 7.67 -4.38
C LEU A 41 -3.43 8.92 -3.96
N LEU A 42 -3.39 9.24 -2.66
CA LEU A 42 -4.20 10.28 -2.04
C LEU A 42 -3.42 11.60 -1.95
N SER A 43 -3.38 12.31 -3.07
CA SER A 43 -2.86 13.69 -3.14
C SER A 43 -3.98 14.73 -2.94
N ASP A 44 -3.64 16.01 -2.95
CA ASP A 44 -4.56 17.12 -2.78
C ASP A 44 -4.23 18.31 -3.70
N GLY A 45 -5.12 19.30 -3.71
CA GLY A 45 -4.98 20.49 -4.55
C GLY A 45 -3.78 21.36 -4.17
N TYR A 46 -3.28 21.30 -2.94
CA TYR A 46 -2.11 22.07 -2.52
C TYR A 46 -0.85 21.49 -3.16
N LEU A 47 -0.67 20.17 -3.11
CA LEU A 47 0.46 19.49 -3.75
C LEU A 47 0.39 19.58 -5.28
N ALA A 48 -0.81 19.47 -5.85
CA ALA A 48 -1.00 19.53 -7.30
C ALA A 48 -0.66 20.91 -7.91
N ASN A 49 -0.83 21.98 -7.15
CA ASN A 49 -0.53 23.36 -7.59
C ASN A 49 0.77 23.91 -6.98
N GLY A 50 1.41 23.16 -6.08
CA GLY A 50 2.67 23.51 -5.46
C GLY A 50 3.86 23.20 -6.37
N SER A 51 4.94 23.94 -6.18
CA SER A 51 6.22 23.65 -6.82
C SER A 51 7.34 23.76 -5.81
N GLU A 52 8.36 22.92 -5.95
CA GLU A 52 9.57 22.97 -5.15
C GLU A 52 10.77 22.58 -6.01
N PRO A 53 11.99 23.05 -5.68
CA PRO A 53 13.20 22.58 -6.35
C PRO A 53 13.33 21.07 -6.22
N TRP A 54 13.37 20.38 -7.35
CA TRP A 54 13.45 18.93 -7.40
C TRP A 54 14.61 18.48 -8.27
N ARG A 55 15.42 17.57 -7.74
CA ARG A 55 16.45 16.88 -8.51
C ARG A 55 15.81 15.69 -9.21
N ILE A 56 15.77 15.75 -10.54
CA ILE A 56 15.26 14.63 -11.36
C ILE A 56 16.15 13.40 -11.09
N PRO A 57 15.56 12.24 -10.75
CA PRO A 57 16.32 11.01 -10.55
C PRO A 57 16.85 10.47 -11.87
N GLU A 58 18.01 9.81 -11.81
CA GLU A 58 18.54 9.04 -12.94
C GLU A 58 17.69 7.78 -13.16
N THR A 59 17.48 7.40 -14.42
CA THR A 59 16.56 6.31 -14.77
C THR A 59 17.05 4.94 -14.32
N ASP A 60 18.37 4.73 -14.22
CA ASP A 60 18.99 3.50 -13.73
C ASP A 60 18.89 3.33 -12.20
N GLY A 61 18.61 4.41 -11.47
CA GLY A 61 18.34 4.40 -10.03
C GLY A 61 16.89 4.08 -9.66
N LEU A 62 15.99 3.98 -10.64
CA LEU A 62 14.58 3.68 -10.38
C LEU A 62 14.37 2.18 -10.04
N PRO A 63 13.38 1.86 -9.18
CA PRO A 63 13.10 0.47 -8.84
C PRO A 63 12.61 -0.33 -10.04
N ASP A 64 13.02 -1.59 -10.13
CA ASP A 64 12.54 -2.51 -11.16
C ASP A 64 11.10 -2.93 -10.87
N LEU A 65 10.17 -2.42 -11.68
CA LEU A 65 8.74 -2.73 -11.59
C LEU A 65 8.28 -3.83 -12.56
N ARG A 66 9.21 -4.58 -13.16
CA ARG A 66 8.86 -5.64 -14.12
C ARG A 66 8.02 -6.73 -13.46
N VAL A 67 6.97 -7.13 -14.17
CA VAL A 67 6.06 -8.18 -13.74
C VAL A 67 6.41 -9.51 -14.40
N ARG A 68 6.36 -10.59 -13.62
CA ARG A 68 6.36 -11.96 -14.15
C ARG A 68 4.92 -12.38 -14.48
N PHE A 69 4.67 -12.66 -15.77
CA PHE A 69 3.41 -13.22 -16.24
C PHE A 69 3.44 -14.75 -16.12
N ALA A 70 2.28 -15.35 -15.89
CA ALA A 70 2.10 -16.80 -15.94
C ALA A 70 2.45 -17.30 -17.34
N GLN A 71 3.26 -18.36 -17.41
CA GLN A 71 3.77 -18.93 -18.66
C GLN A 71 3.10 -20.28 -19.02
N GLY A 72 2.35 -20.87 -18.08
CA GLY A 72 1.73 -22.18 -18.27
C GLY A 72 0.86 -22.59 -17.07
N PRO A 73 0.25 -23.78 -17.13
CA PRO A 73 -0.48 -24.39 -16.02
C PRO A 73 0.28 -24.33 -14.70
N ASN A 74 -0.44 -24.26 -13.58
CA ASN A 74 0.16 -24.13 -12.25
C ASN A 74 -0.43 -25.11 -11.22
N HIS A 75 -1.22 -26.08 -11.68
CA HIS A 75 -1.85 -27.10 -10.87
C HIS A 75 -2.03 -28.38 -11.70
N THR A 76 -1.98 -29.53 -11.03
CA THR A 76 -2.16 -30.85 -11.63
C THR A 76 -3.32 -31.53 -10.92
N LEU A 77 -4.33 -31.96 -11.68
CA LEU A 77 -5.48 -32.69 -11.16
C LEU A 77 -5.11 -34.13 -10.79
N ASP A 78 -6.01 -34.82 -10.09
CA ASP A 78 -5.81 -36.21 -9.64
C ASP A 78 -5.58 -37.19 -10.80
N ASP A 79 -6.11 -36.88 -11.99
CA ASP A 79 -5.94 -37.67 -13.22
C ASP A 79 -4.65 -37.33 -13.99
N GLY A 80 -3.80 -36.44 -13.46
CA GLY A 80 -2.55 -36.00 -14.07
C GLY A 80 -2.70 -34.84 -15.06
N THR A 81 -3.91 -34.33 -15.30
CA THR A 81 -4.14 -33.19 -16.21
C THR A 81 -3.57 -31.91 -15.62
N GLU A 82 -2.73 -31.21 -16.39
CA GLU A 82 -2.23 -29.88 -16.02
C GLU A 82 -3.25 -28.79 -16.35
N VAL A 83 -3.58 -27.96 -15.37
CA VAL A 83 -4.55 -26.87 -15.49
C VAL A 83 -4.02 -25.56 -14.91
N PHE A 84 -4.55 -24.45 -15.40
CA PHE A 84 -4.29 -23.13 -14.82
C PHE A 84 -5.34 -22.78 -13.76
N TRP A 85 -4.88 -22.53 -12.54
CA TRP A 85 -5.68 -22.04 -11.42
C TRP A 85 -5.48 -20.53 -11.25
N PRO A 86 -6.41 -19.69 -11.78
CA PRO A 86 -6.30 -18.23 -11.80
C PRO A 86 -6.42 -17.57 -10.41
N TYR A 87 -6.86 -18.30 -9.39
CA TYR A 87 -6.99 -17.82 -8.01
C TYR A 87 -6.02 -18.51 -7.05
N LYS A 88 -5.09 -19.35 -7.55
CA LYS A 88 -3.99 -19.92 -6.75
C LYS A 88 -3.08 -18.78 -6.28
N ARG A 89 -3.10 -18.49 -4.98
CA ARG A 89 -2.40 -17.33 -4.42
C ARG A 89 -0.91 -17.61 -4.25
N ASP A 90 -0.10 -16.59 -4.52
CA ASP A 90 1.30 -16.57 -4.12
C ASP A 90 1.39 -16.54 -2.59
N PRO A 91 2.19 -17.40 -1.93
CA PRO A 91 2.20 -17.48 -0.47
C PRO A 91 2.84 -16.26 0.21
N GLY A 92 3.69 -15.50 -0.49
CA GLY A 92 4.33 -14.31 0.08
C GLY A 92 3.49 -13.05 -0.06
N THR A 93 2.82 -12.89 -1.20
CA THR A 93 2.10 -11.65 -1.56
C THR A 93 0.58 -11.81 -1.59
N LEU A 94 0.07 -13.05 -1.55
CA LEU A 94 -1.34 -13.39 -1.78
C LEU A 94 -1.90 -12.86 -3.11
N ALA A 95 -1.01 -12.47 -4.02
CA ALA A 95 -1.34 -12.07 -5.38
C ALA A 95 -1.82 -13.28 -6.19
N ARG A 96 -2.68 -13.03 -7.17
CA ARG A 96 -3.05 -14.05 -8.17
C ARG A 96 -2.02 -14.07 -9.29
N PRO A 97 -1.79 -15.23 -9.95
CA PRO A 97 -1.03 -15.28 -11.18
C PRO A 97 -1.67 -14.34 -12.22
N TRP A 98 -0.84 -13.69 -13.03
CA TRP A 98 -1.30 -12.82 -14.11
C TRP A 98 -0.99 -13.47 -15.44
N ALA A 99 -2.02 -14.02 -16.09
CA ALA A 99 -1.94 -14.50 -17.45
C ALA A 99 -2.34 -13.39 -18.43
N ILE A 100 -1.65 -13.32 -19.56
CA ILE A 100 -2.00 -12.40 -20.65
C ILE A 100 -3.21 -12.98 -21.40
N PRO A 101 -4.25 -12.20 -21.69
CA PRO A 101 -5.36 -12.68 -22.51
C PRO A 101 -4.87 -13.21 -23.87
N GLY A 102 -5.33 -14.41 -24.25
CA GLY A 102 -4.92 -15.08 -25.49
C GLY A 102 -3.73 -16.02 -25.35
N THR A 103 -3.11 -16.17 -24.16
CA THR A 103 -2.09 -17.20 -23.92
C THR A 103 -2.73 -18.60 -23.89
N PRO A 104 -2.36 -19.54 -24.78
CA PRO A 104 -2.92 -20.88 -24.81
C PRO A 104 -2.68 -21.65 -23.51
N GLY A 105 -3.69 -22.41 -23.06
CA GLY A 105 -3.59 -23.24 -21.84
C GLY A 105 -3.75 -22.45 -20.53
N LEU A 106 -3.99 -21.14 -20.62
CA LEU A 106 -4.26 -20.27 -19.49
C LEU A 106 -5.67 -19.69 -19.53
N GLU A 107 -6.61 -20.34 -20.21
CA GLU A 107 -7.99 -19.89 -20.33
C GLU A 107 -8.63 -19.79 -18.94
N HIS A 108 -9.13 -18.61 -18.58
CA HIS A 108 -9.69 -18.37 -17.25
C HIS A 108 -10.75 -17.27 -17.25
N ARG A 109 -11.51 -17.19 -16.15
CA ARG A 109 -12.57 -16.20 -15.94
C ARG A 109 -12.27 -15.35 -14.71
N ILE A 110 -12.09 -14.04 -14.92
CA ILE A 110 -12.05 -13.03 -13.87
C ILE A 110 -13.40 -12.31 -13.86
N GLY A 111 -13.93 -12.00 -12.67
CA GLY A 111 -15.19 -11.27 -12.53
C GLY A 111 -15.43 -10.80 -11.10
N GLY A 112 -16.51 -10.05 -10.90
CA GLY A 112 -16.86 -9.46 -9.60
C GLY A 112 -17.62 -10.39 -8.65
N ILE A 113 -18.14 -11.52 -9.14
CA ILE A 113 -18.78 -12.54 -8.28
C ILE A 113 -17.70 -13.30 -7.52
N GLU A 114 -17.99 -13.69 -6.28
CA GLU A 114 -17.07 -14.46 -5.42
C GLU A 114 -16.57 -15.71 -6.14
N LYS A 115 -15.26 -15.95 -5.97
CA LYS A 115 -14.57 -17.04 -6.64
C LYS A 115 -14.05 -18.07 -5.65
N GLN A 116 -14.11 -19.32 -6.05
CA GLN A 116 -13.49 -20.42 -5.33
C GLN A 116 -11.97 -20.23 -5.31
N ASP A 117 -11.35 -20.54 -4.17
CA ASP A 117 -9.89 -20.59 -4.07
C ASP A 117 -9.28 -21.54 -5.10
N GLY A 118 -8.11 -21.16 -5.62
CA GLY A 118 -7.45 -21.91 -6.68
C GLY A 118 -8.17 -21.77 -8.03
N THR A 119 -9.24 -22.55 -8.23
CA THR A 119 -9.88 -22.77 -9.54
C THR A 119 -10.49 -21.51 -10.16
N GLY A 120 -10.95 -20.55 -9.35
CA GLY A 120 -11.62 -19.34 -9.85
C GLY A 120 -13.05 -19.55 -10.36
N ASN A 121 -13.65 -20.72 -10.12
CA ASN A 121 -15.07 -20.97 -10.37
C ASN A 121 -15.95 -20.09 -9.48
N ILE A 122 -17.20 -19.86 -9.89
CA ILE A 122 -18.16 -19.13 -9.03
C ILE A 122 -18.43 -19.98 -7.79
N SER A 123 -18.38 -19.36 -6.61
CA SER A 123 -18.69 -20.02 -5.33
C SER A 123 -19.72 -19.23 -4.54
N TYR A 124 -20.66 -19.96 -3.93
CA TYR A 124 -21.62 -19.45 -2.95
C TYR A 124 -21.41 -20.09 -1.57
N ASP A 125 -20.33 -20.86 -1.40
CA ASP A 125 -20.00 -21.55 -0.16
C ASP A 125 -19.60 -20.52 0.91
N PRO A 126 -20.27 -20.48 2.08
CA PRO A 126 -19.92 -19.58 3.18
C PRO A 126 -18.48 -19.73 3.68
N ALA A 127 -17.93 -20.94 3.72
CA ALA A 127 -16.57 -21.18 4.16
C ALA A 127 -15.55 -20.61 3.17
N ASN A 128 -15.80 -20.77 1.86
CA ASN A 128 -14.99 -20.12 0.84
C ASN A 128 -15.08 -18.58 0.94
N HIS A 129 -16.27 -18.05 1.22
CA HIS A 129 -16.47 -16.62 1.37
C HIS A 129 -15.67 -16.04 2.55
N ASP A 130 -15.77 -16.61 3.75
CA ASP A 130 -14.96 -16.18 4.91
C ASP A 130 -13.46 -16.27 4.62
N PHE A 131 -13.02 -17.38 4.01
CA PHE A 131 -11.63 -17.55 3.62
C PHE A 131 -11.16 -16.47 2.64
N MET A 132 -11.94 -16.17 1.60
CA MET A 132 -11.61 -15.16 0.60
C MET A 132 -11.64 -13.74 1.16
N VAL A 133 -12.56 -13.43 2.08
CA VAL A 133 -12.60 -12.16 2.82
C VAL A 133 -11.31 -11.98 3.62
N ARG A 134 -10.93 -12.96 4.44
CA ARG A 134 -9.70 -12.91 5.23
C ARG A 134 -8.46 -12.83 4.35
N THR A 135 -8.43 -13.58 3.25
CA THR A 135 -7.33 -13.55 2.28
C THR A 135 -7.17 -12.17 1.66
N ARG A 136 -8.26 -11.48 1.31
CA ARG A 136 -8.21 -10.10 0.79
C ARG A 136 -7.65 -9.13 1.81
N GLN A 137 -8.03 -9.26 3.09
CA GLN A 137 -7.49 -8.43 4.17
C GLN A 137 -6.03 -8.73 4.46
N ALA A 138 -5.67 -10.00 4.65
CA ALA A 138 -4.29 -10.44 4.88
C ALA A 138 -3.35 -10.01 3.75
N LYS A 139 -3.84 -9.94 2.52
CA LYS A 139 -3.06 -9.40 1.39
C LYS A 139 -2.68 -7.94 1.57
N ILE A 140 -3.58 -7.11 2.11
CA ILE A 140 -3.30 -5.69 2.35
C ILE A 140 -2.42 -5.53 3.59
N ASP A 141 -2.68 -6.31 4.63
CA ASP A 141 -1.88 -6.29 5.86
C ASP A 141 -0.44 -6.77 5.62
N GLY A 142 -0.24 -7.71 4.68
CA GLY A 142 1.06 -8.22 4.26
C GLY A 142 1.81 -7.36 3.25
N ILE A 143 1.35 -6.12 2.99
CA ILE A 143 2.10 -5.19 2.15
C ILE A 143 3.30 -4.66 2.95
N ASP A 144 4.49 -4.91 2.43
CA ASP A 144 5.72 -4.39 3.00
C ASP A 144 5.76 -2.87 2.84
N VAL A 145 5.72 -2.18 3.98
CA VAL A 145 5.76 -0.72 4.11
C VAL A 145 6.87 -0.35 5.10
N PRO A 146 7.70 0.67 4.78
CA PRO A 146 8.73 1.13 5.71
C PRO A 146 8.15 1.58 7.04
N ASP A 147 8.95 1.41 8.09
CA ASP A 147 8.68 1.99 9.40
C ASP A 147 8.56 3.52 9.33
N ILE A 148 7.72 4.10 10.19
CA ILE A 148 7.61 5.55 10.27
C ILE A 148 8.90 6.14 10.87
N GLU A 149 9.46 7.12 10.17
CA GLU A 149 10.56 7.94 10.67
C GLU A 149 10.03 9.09 11.53
N VAL A 150 10.73 9.39 12.61
CA VAL A 150 10.38 10.47 13.53
C VAL A 150 11.54 11.45 13.61
N ASP A 151 11.26 12.72 13.34
CA ASP A 151 12.17 13.83 13.59
C ASP A 151 12.00 14.26 15.04
N ASP A 152 12.85 13.68 15.91
CA ASP A 152 12.91 13.96 17.34
C ASP A 152 14.38 14.05 17.83
N PRO A 153 15.04 15.19 17.63
CA PRO A 153 16.46 15.34 17.95
C PRO A 153 16.75 15.38 19.46
N ASP A 154 15.78 15.81 20.27
CA ASP A 154 15.98 16.17 21.68
C ASP A 154 15.17 15.28 22.66
N GLY A 155 14.47 14.26 22.16
CA GLY A 155 13.65 13.35 22.98
C GLY A 155 12.41 14.05 23.53
N ALA A 156 11.53 14.51 22.65
CA ALA A 156 10.34 15.27 23.01
C ALA A 156 9.27 14.42 23.70
N SER A 157 8.49 15.04 24.58
CA SER A 157 7.29 14.42 25.18
C SER A 157 6.03 14.58 24.33
N ALA A 158 6.06 15.44 23.30
CA ALA A 158 4.95 15.68 22.40
C ALA A 158 5.32 15.42 20.94
N LEU A 159 4.44 14.75 20.20
CA LEU A 159 4.56 14.45 18.77
C LEU A 159 3.46 15.13 17.97
N VAL A 160 3.81 15.77 16.86
CA VAL A 160 2.84 16.15 15.82
C VAL A 160 2.86 15.09 14.71
N LEU A 161 1.73 14.43 14.48
CA LEU A 161 1.59 13.41 13.42
C LEU A 161 0.74 13.96 12.27
N GLY A 162 1.34 14.07 11.09
CA GLY A 162 0.67 14.51 9.87
C GLY A 162 0.59 13.46 8.78
N TRP A 163 -0.12 13.81 7.70
CA TRP A 163 -0.07 13.13 6.41
C TRP A 163 -0.42 14.12 5.27
N GLY A 164 -0.10 13.79 4.02
CA GLY A 164 -0.47 14.66 2.88
C GLY A 164 0.27 16.01 2.88
N SER A 165 -0.35 17.04 2.30
CA SER A 165 0.19 18.42 2.24
C SER A 165 0.44 19.09 3.59
N THR A 166 -0.05 18.54 4.70
CA THR A 166 0.16 19.12 6.04
C THR A 166 1.63 19.13 6.47
N TYR A 167 2.51 18.41 5.76
CA TYR A 167 3.94 18.30 6.06
C TYR A 167 4.63 19.66 6.18
N GLY A 168 4.43 20.54 5.20
CA GLY A 168 5.06 21.87 5.17
C GLY A 168 4.62 22.74 6.36
N PRO A 169 3.31 22.95 6.58
CA PRO A 169 2.78 23.66 7.74
C PRO A 169 3.24 23.07 9.10
N ILE A 170 3.23 21.74 9.26
CA ILE A 170 3.69 21.07 10.48
C ILE A 170 5.18 21.35 10.71
N THR A 171 6.01 21.13 9.69
CA THR A 171 7.47 21.38 9.75
C THR A 171 7.76 22.83 10.14
N ALA A 172 7.03 23.79 9.57
CA ALA A 172 7.19 25.21 9.91
C ALA A 172 6.80 25.52 11.35
N ALA A 173 5.71 24.92 11.86
CA ALA A 173 5.26 25.10 13.24
C ALA A 173 6.24 24.48 14.24
N VAL A 174 6.66 23.23 14.01
CA VAL A 174 7.65 22.50 14.81
C VAL A 174 8.96 23.28 14.89
N ARG A 175 9.47 23.78 13.75
CA ARG A 175 10.69 24.60 13.73
C ARG A 175 10.56 25.88 14.57
N ARG A 176 9.41 26.56 14.50
CA ARG A 176 9.15 27.78 15.29
C ARG A 176 9.11 27.48 16.77
N LEU A 177 8.43 26.41 17.18
CA LEU A 177 8.35 25.97 18.58
C LEU A 177 9.74 25.59 19.11
N ARG A 178 10.52 24.80 18.37
CA ARG A 178 11.91 24.46 18.72
C ARG A 178 12.78 25.71 18.87
N THR A 179 12.63 26.69 17.98
CA THR A 179 13.35 27.97 18.07
C THR A 179 12.97 28.77 19.32
N ALA A 180 11.74 28.62 19.81
CA ALA A 180 11.26 29.23 21.05
C ALA A 180 11.67 28.45 22.31
N GLY A 181 12.39 27.33 22.17
CA GLY A 181 12.86 26.50 23.27
C GLY A 181 11.93 25.33 23.65
N GLU A 182 10.87 25.08 22.88
CA GLU A 182 9.95 23.97 23.13
C GLU A 182 10.48 22.66 22.53
N SER A 183 10.40 21.57 23.29
CA SER A 183 10.74 20.23 22.81
C SER A 183 9.50 19.57 22.18
N ILE A 184 9.53 19.38 20.86
CA ILE A 184 8.42 18.79 20.09
C ILE A 184 8.96 17.97 18.92
N ALA A 185 8.44 16.75 18.77
CA ALA A 185 8.74 15.83 17.68
C ALA A 185 7.73 15.99 16.53
N GLN A 186 8.12 15.53 15.34
CA GLN A 186 7.18 15.37 14.23
C GLN A 186 7.40 14.06 13.48
N ALA A 187 6.31 13.49 12.99
CA ALA A 187 6.32 12.34 12.09
C ALA A 187 5.24 12.53 11.02
N HIS A 188 5.44 11.93 9.85
CA HIS A 188 4.55 12.12 8.72
C HIS A 188 4.28 10.82 7.97
N LEU A 189 3.01 10.46 7.85
CA LEU A 189 2.60 9.20 7.24
C LEU A 189 2.60 9.29 5.71
N ARG A 190 3.34 8.37 5.09
CA ARG A 190 3.24 8.07 3.66
C ARG A 190 2.26 6.94 3.36
N HIS A 191 2.29 5.88 4.17
CA HIS A 191 1.37 4.75 4.04
C HIS A 191 0.22 4.90 5.04
N LEU A 192 -1.00 5.00 4.50
CA LEU A 192 -2.23 5.09 5.30
C LEU A 192 -2.96 3.76 5.37
N ASN A 193 -2.73 2.85 4.42
CA ASN A 193 -3.19 1.47 4.48
C ASN A 193 -2.23 0.56 3.69
N PRO A 194 -1.62 -0.46 4.31
CA PRO A 194 -1.51 -0.62 5.76
C PRO A 194 -0.72 0.54 6.38
N PHE A 195 -0.83 0.72 7.70
CA PHE A 195 0.05 1.64 8.43
C PHE A 195 1.42 0.99 8.66
N PRO A 196 2.49 1.80 8.86
CA PRO A 196 3.78 1.30 9.32
C PRO A 196 3.64 0.45 10.60
N SER A 197 4.37 -0.67 10.65
CA SER A 197 4.22 -1.66 11.72
C SER A 197 4.61 -1.09 13.10
N ASN A 198 5.63 -0.22 13.13
CA ASN A 198 6.12 0.44 14.32
C ASN A 198 5.23 1.60 14.81
N LEU A 199 4.22 2.03 14.05
CA LEU A 199 3.43 3.23 14.36
C LEU A 199 2.84 3.17 15.77
N GLY A 200 2.25 2.03 16.16
CA GLY A 200 1.67 1.87 17.49
C GLY A 200 2.69 1.97 18.63
N ALA A 201 3.94 1.55 18.41
CA ALA A 201 5.01 1.68 19.39
C ALA A 201 5.51 3.14 19.48
N VAL A 202 5.70 3.79 18.33
CA VAL A 202 6.07 5.20 18.23
C VAL A 202 5.07 6.08 18.97
N LEU A 203 3.77 5.92 18.72
CA LEU A 203 2.74 6.76 19.34
C LEU A 203 2.66 6.59 20.87
N LYS A 204 2.98 5.40 21.40
CA LYS A 204 3.03 5.14 22.84
C LYS A 204 4.25 5.76 23.52
N GLY A 205 5.28 6.14 22.75
CA GLY A 205 6.50 6.77 23.27
C GLY A 205 6.31 8.24 23.66
N TYR A 206 5.19 8.86 23.30
CA TYR A 206 4.91 10.27 23.55
C TYR A 206 3.73 10.44 24.51
N ASP A 207 3.86 11.38 25.45
CA ASP A 207 2.80 11.75 26.40
C ASP A 207 1.60 12.40 25.70
N LYS A 208 1.88 13.11 24.59
CA LYS A 208 0.86 13.77 23.79
C LYS A 208 1.14 13.60 22.30
N VAL A 209 0.11 13.18 21.56
CA VAL A 209 0.12 13.18 20.10
C VAL A 209 -0.91 14.19 19.59
N VAL A 210 -0.47 15.13 18.77
CA VAL A 210 -1.32 16.14 18.11
C VAL A 210 -1.50 15.74 16.66
N ILE A 211 -2.76 15.61 16.23
CA ILE A 211 -3.14 15.35 14.85
C ILE A 211 -3.86 16.60 14.33
N PRO A 212 -3.18 17.47 13.55
CA PRO A 212 -3.81 18.65 12.98
C PRO A 212 -4.89 18.23 11.96
N ARG A 213 -5.94 19.06 11.87
CA ARG A 213 -7.01 18.88 10.87
C ARG A 213 -6.57 19.34 9.49
#